data_AF-A0A812V1X3-F1
#
_entry.id   AF-A0A812V1X3-F1
#
_cell.length_a   1.000
_cell.length_b   1.000
_cell.length_c   1.000
_cell.angle_alpha   90.00
_cell.angle_beta   90.00
_cell.angle_gamma   90.00
#
_symmetry.space_group_name_H-M   'P 1'
#
loop_
_entity.id
_entity.type
_entity.pdbx_description
1 polymer ?
#
loop_
_entity_poly.entity_id
_entity_poly.type
_entity_poly.pdbx_seq_one_letter_code
_entity_poly.pdbx_strand_id
1 'polypeptide(L)'
;MGEAVLESPGTAEPPAEEEEAAQSPLQRSKLIRKRLNDAWCKEWTVLDKQMYSASKKCKLNNIETWPVDAVSIFRDEKHHLLLGSVKAACEIEEVNRSLGVRVTVVVTMSDDEWKRWGERSDYEEYYKSLGVVNLRYGGWDKILRPGEEYDAKKAEYKERWQKVCRDLDAVEAPGQKTILFHCFAGLNRSTSALCAFMILRKGLSAEEAVERMIRVRAGQWYWRDRQYFIEGLVETSEAQGL
;
A
#
# COMPACT_ATOMS: atom_id res chain seq x y z
N MET A 1 24.07 -77.33 -6.73
CA MET A 1 23.03 -76.55 -7.41
C MET A 1 22.10 -76.02 -6.34
N GLY A 2 22.15 -74.71 -6.11
CA GLY A 2 21.36 -74.00 -5.10
C GLY A 2 21.60 -72.52 -5.33
N GLU A 3 20.61 -71.85 -5.91
CA GLU A 3 20.66 -70.48 -6.44
C GLU A 3 20.76 -69.44 -5.33
N ALA A 4 21.65 -68.46 -5.51
CA ALA A 4 21.71 -67.26 -4.69
C ALA A 4 20.78 -66.20 -5.28
N VAL A 5 19.73 -65.85 -4.52
CA VAL A 5 18.78 -64.79 -4.86
C VAL A 5 19.41 -63.43 -4.53
N LEU A 6 19.55 -62.59 -5.55
CA LEU A 6 19.96 -61.19 -5.45
C LEU A 6 18.77 -60.35 -4.97
N GLU A 7 18.82 -59.88 -3.72
CA GLU A 7 17.88 -58.86 -3.22
C GLU A 7 18.24 -57.50 -3.82
N SER A 8 17.27 -56.88 -4.49
CA SER A 8 17.39 -55.54 -5.07
C SER A 8 17.27 -54.47 -3.98
N PRO A 9 18.05 -53.37 -4.03
CA PRO A 9 17.92 -52.29 -3.08
C PRO A 9 16.61 -51.55 -3.33
N GLY A 10 15.74 -51.55 -2.32
CA GLY A 10 14.49 -50.80 -2.32
C GLY A 10 14.76 -49.33 -2.59
N THR A 11 14.09 -48.82 -3.61
CA THR A 11 13.94 -47.39 -3.89
C THR A 11 13.29 -46.73 -2.69
N ALA A 12 14.04 -45.89 -1.97
CA ALA A 12 13.49 -44.96 -1.00
C ALA A 12 12.55 -44.00 -1.74
N GLU A 13 11.26 -44.04 -1.40
CA GLU A 13 10.31 -42.99 -1.78
C GLU A 13 10.81 -41.64 -1.23
N PRO A 14 10.72 -40.55 -2.02
CA PRO A 14 11.03 -39.23 -1.50
C PRO A 14 10.02 -38.86 -0.39
N PRO A 15 10.43 -38.10 0.64
CA PRO A 15 9.52 -37.66 1.67
C PRO A 15 8.43 -36.80 1.04
N ALA A 16 7.19 -37.07 1.46
CA ALA A 16 6.02 -36.27 1.14
C ALA A 16 6.34 -34.78 1.33
N GLU A 17 6.08 -34.00 0.28
CA GLU A 17 6.01 -32.55 0.34
C GLU A 17 5.13 -32.19 1.56
N GLU A 18 5.71 -31.48 2.53
CA GLU A 18 4.94 -30.86 3.59
C GLU A 18 3.95 -29.90 2.91
N GLU A 19 2.71 -30.37 2.80
CA GLU A 19 1.56 -29.60 2.40
C GLU A 19 1.47 -28.40 3.35
N GLU A 20 1.97 -27.24 2.91
CA GLU A 20 1.97 -25.99 3.66
C GLU A 20 0.51 -25.64 3.95
N ALA A 21 0.01 -26.06 5.11
CA ALA A 21 -1.39 -25.91 5.47
C ALA A 21 -1.82 -24.45 5.30
N ALA A 22 -2.81 -24.22 4.42
CA ALA A 22 -3.29 -22.90 4.09
C ALA A 22 -3.62 -22.12 5.37
N GLN A 23 -2.86 -21.06 5.63
CA GLN A 23 -3.04 -20.23 6.83
C GLN A 23 -4.39 -19.52 6.76
N SER A 24 -5.15 -19.53 7.85
CA SER A 24 -6.42 -18.79 7.91
C SER A 24 -6.21 -17.28 7.69
N PRO A 25 -7.21 -16.54 7.16
CA PRO A 25 -7.11 -15.09 6.94
C PRO A 25 -6.70 -14.31 8.20
N LEU A 26 -7.17 -14.76 9.38
CA LEU A 26 -6.80 -14.16 10.65
C LEU A 26 -5.32 -14.39 11.00
N GLN A 27 -4.77 -15.58 10.72
CA GLN A 27 -3.35 -15.88 10.93
C GLN A 27 -2.48 -15.05 9.98
N ARG A 28 -2.83 -14.98 8.70
CA ARG A 28 -2.19 -14.12 7.70
C ARG A 28 -2.15 -12.65 8.16
N SER A 29 -3.30 -12.12 8.58
CA SER A 29 -3.41 -10.76 9.11
C SER A 29 -2.56 -10.51 10.37
N LYS A 30 -2.42 -11.51 11.25
CA LYS A 30 -1.51 -11.44 12.41
C LYS A 30 -0.04 -11.42 11.97
N LEU A 31 0.33 -12.23 10.98
CA LEU A 31 1.70 -12.29 10.46
C LEU A 31 2.11 -10.96 9.82
N ILE A 32 1.25 -10.38 8.98
CA ILE A 32 1.50 -9.06 8.37
C ILE A 32 1.72 -7.99 9.45
N ARG A 33 0.88 -7.95 10.49
CA ARG A 33 1.04 -7.03 11.62
C ARG A 33 2.37 -7.22 12.34
N LYS A 34 2.74 -8.48 12.59
CA LYS A 34 4.03 -8.81 13.21
C LYS A 34 5.17 -8.27 12.37
N ARG A 35 5.17 -8.52 11.06
CA ARG A 35 6.22 -8.02 10.14
C ARG A 35 6.31 -6.50 10.13
N LEU A 36 5.19 -5.79 10.07
CA LEU A 36 5.16 -4.33 10.15
C LEU A 36 5.77 -3.80 11.45
N ASN A 37 5.40 -4.40 12.59
CA ASN A 37 5.98 -4.03 13.90
C ASN A 37 7.47 -4.38 13.99
N ASP A 38 7.87 -5.52 13.44
CA ASP A 38 9.26 -5.98 13.44
C ASP A 38 10.14 -5.10 12.54
N ALA A 39 9.59 -4.54 11.45
CA ALA A 39 10.31 -3.63 10.55
C ALA A 39 10.44 -2.22 11.13
N TRP A 40 9.43 -1.78 11.89
CA TRP A 40 9.42 -0.46 12.51
C TRP A 40 10.65 -0.27 13.42
N CYS A 41 11.38 0.83 13.21
CA CYS A 41 12.59 1.21 13.94
C CYS A 41 13.86 0.39 13.66
N LYS A 42 13.85 -0.64 12.80
CA LYS A 42 15.09 -1.36 12.45
C LYS A 42 15.93 -0.64 11.40
N GLU A 43 15.30 -0.05 10.38
CA GLU A 43 16.00 0.53 9.23
C GLU A 43 15.37 1.84 8.78
N TRP A 44 15.54 2.91 9.57
CA TRP A 44 15.05 4.23 9.15
C TRP A 44 15.94 4.85 8.08
N THR A 45 15.34 5.14 6.93
CA THR A 45 15.97 5.95 5.88
C THR A 45 16.20 7.39 6.35
N VAL A 46 16.97 8.17 5.58
CA VAL A 46 17.12 9.61 5.83
C VAL A 46 15.75 10.30 5.78
N LEU A 47 14.91 9.94 4.80
CA LEU A 47 13.56 10.47 4.68
C LEU A 47 12.67 10.07 5.87
N ASP A 48 12.75 8.83 6.36
CA ASP A 48 12.00 8.42 7.55
C ASP A 48 12.39 9.25 8.78
N LYS A 49 13.68 9.51 8.98
CA LYS A 49 14.17 10.37 10.07
C LYS A 49 13.67 11.81 9.92
N GLN A 50 13.66 12.34 8.70
CA GLN A 50 13.14 13.68 8.42
C GLN A 50 11.64 13.75 8.67
N MET A 51 10.86 12.78 8.20
CA MET A 51 9.42 12.66 8.42
C MET A 51 9.08 12.49 9.91
N TYR A 52 9.82 11.65 10.62
CA TYR A 52 9.65 11.46 12.06
C TYR A 52 9.98 12.74 12.83
N SER A 53 11.06 13.44 12.45
CA SER A 53 11.43 14.71 13.07
C SER A 53 10.41 15.80 12.79
N ALA A 54 9.92 15.88 11.55
CA ALA A 54 8.89 16.83 11.14
C ALA A 54 7.58 16.58 11.87
N SER A 55 7.13 15.32 11.99
CA SER A 55 5.90 14.95 12.70
C SER A 55 5.99 15.03 14.24
N LYS A 56 7.20 15.01 14.82
CA LYS A 56 7.41 15.29 16.25
C LYS A 56 7.48 16.77 16.58
N LYS A 57 8.20 17.56 15.75
CA LYS A 57 8.41 18.99 15.98
C LYS A 57 7.21 19.82 15.52
N CYS A 58 6.62 19.42 14.41
CA CYS A 58 5.35 19.94 13.94
C CYS A 58 4.31 18.97 14.49
N LYS A 59 3.43 19.44 15.36
CA LYS A 59 2.18 18.71 15.65
C LYS A 59 1.65 18.22 14.30
N LEU A 60 1.09 17.01 14.20
CA LEU A 60 0.52 16.40 12.97
C LEU A 60 -0.48 17.29 12.19
N ASN A 61 -0.65 18.53 12.62
CA ASN A 61 -1.54 19.58 12.21
C ASN A 61 -0.90 20.59 11.23
N ASN A 62 0.41 20.54 11.00
CA ASN A 62 1.07 21.38 9.98
C ASN A 62 2.03 20.54 9.12
N ILE A 63 1.57 20.23 7.91
CA ILE A 63 2.29 19.42 6.91
C ILE A 63 3.13 20.27 5.95
N GLU A 64 2.99 21.60 5.96
CA GLU A 64 3.73 22.49 5.05
C GLU A 64 5.24 22.39 5.24
N THR A 65 5.67 22.12 6.47
CA THR A 65 7.06 21.96 6.89
C THR A 65 7.61 20.53 6.70
N TRP A 66 6.78 19.60 6.25
CA TRP A 66 7.24 18.23 5.97
C TRP A 66 8.11 18.22 4.72
N PRO A 67 9.09 17.32 4.62
CA PRO A 67 9.78 17.09 3.35
C PRO A 67 8.80 16.49 2.33
N VAL A 68 9.11 16.65 1.04
CA VAL A 68 8.43 15.89 -0.02
C VAL A 68 8.79 14.42 0.16
N ASP A 69 7.78 13.60 0.47
CA ASP A 69 7.96 12.22 0.97
C ASP A 69 7.49 11.14 0.00
N ALA A 70 7.41 11.47 -1.29
CA ALA A 70 7.05 10.51 -2.32
C ALA A 70 8.13 9.44 -2.47
N VAL A 71 7.71 8.18 -2.52
CA VAL A 71 8.60 7.02 -2.73
C VAL A 71 8.04 6.10 -3.80
N SER A 72 8.94 5.45 -4.55
CA SER A 72 8.59 4.45 -5.55
C SER A 72 8.39 3.08 -4.90
N ILE A 73 7.16 2.56 -4.92
CA ILE A 73 6.82 1.28 -4.28
C ILE A 73 6.91 0.12 -5.26
N PHE A 74 6.40 0.31 -6.47
CA PHE A 74 6.28 -0.75 -7.47
C PHE A 74 6.40 -0.19 -8.88
N ARG A 75 7.01 -0.95 -9.79
CA ARG A 75 7.13 -0.58 -11.19
C ARG A 75 7.08 -1.82 -12.08
N ASP A 76 6.23 -1.78 -13.10
CA ASP A 76 6.18 -2.73 -14.21
C ASP A 76 6.05 -1.96 -15.54
N GLU A 77 5.90 -2.64 -16.67
CA GLU A 77 5.80 -1.98 -17.98
C GLU A 77 4.62 -1.00 -18.11
N LYS A 78 3.51 -1.26 -17.39
CA LYS A 78 2.27 -0.48 -17.50
C LYS A 78 2.14 0.59 -16.41
N HIS A 79 2.72 0.38 -15.23
CA HIS A 79 2.48 1.20 -14.05
C HIS A 79 3.75 1.48 -13.27
N HIS A 80 3.85 2.69 -12.73
CA HIS A 80 4.81 3.09 -11.72
C HIS A 80 4.05 3.67 -10.52
N LEU A 81 3.99 2.91 -9.44
CA LEU A 81 3.20 3.23 -8.24
C LEU A 81 4.06 3.96 -7.22
N LEU A 82 3.64 5.18 -6.90
CA LEU A 82 4.26 6.03 -5.89
C LEU A 82 3.33 6.17 -4.68
N LEU A 83 3.92 6.32 -3.50
CA LEU A 83 3.20 6.66 -2.27
C LEU A 83 3.78 7.94 -1.67
N GLY A 84 2.92 8.85 -1.23
CA GLY A 84 3.33 10.04 -0.48
C GLY A 84 2.23 10.57 0.44
N SER A 85 2.57 11.63 1.16
CA SER A 85 1.64 12.44 1.94
C SER A 85 0.96 13.52 1.06
N VAL A 86 0.10 14.34 1.66
CA VAL A 86 -0.46 15.50 0.97
C VAL A 86 0.62 16.50 0.57
N LYS A 87 1.77 16.56 1.26
CA LYS A 87 2.92 17.38 0.86
C LYS A 87 3.43 16.99 -0.53
N ALA A 88 3.61 15.70 -0.77
CA ALA A 88 4.02 15.18 -2.09
C ALA A 88 2.97 15.50 -3.18
N ALA A 89 1.69 15.42 -2.84
CA ALA A 89 0.61 15.72 -3.77
C ALA A 89 0.50 17.23 -4.10
N CYS A 90 0.93 18.11 -3.18
CA CYS A 90 1.01 19.55 -3.41
C CYS A 90 2.24 19.99 -4.20
N GLU A 91 3.27 19.14 -4.28
CA GLU A 91 4.58 19.46 -4.87
C GLU A 91 5.00 18.39 -5.89
N ILE A 92 4.10 18.06 -6.82
CA ILE A 92 4.33 17.00 -7.82
C ILE A 92 5.55 17.29 -8.69
N GLU A 93 5.84 18.55 -8.99
CA GLU A 93 7.02 18.90 -9.77
C GLU A 93 8.33 18.53 -9.04
N GLU A 94 8.36 18.66 -7.71
CA GLU A 94 9.49 18.18 -6.90
C GLU A 94 9.54 16.65 -6.85
N VAL A 95 8.40 15.98 -6.78
CA VAL A 95 8.33 14.51 -6.90
C VAL A 95 8.89 14.05 -8.25
N ASN A 96 8.49 14.70 -9.34
CA ASN A 96 8.96 14.42 -10.69
C ASN A 96 10.48 14.61 -10.81
N ARG A 97 10.99 15.72 -10.27
CA ARG A 97 12.42 16.05 -10.27
C ARG A 97 13.23 15.07 -9.43
N SER A 98 12.81 14.79 -8.20
CA SER A 98 13.56 13.96 -7.25
C SER A 98 13.58 12.48 -7.62
N LEU A 99 12.49 11.96 -8.21
CA LEU A 99 12.40 10.55 -8.60
C LEU A 99 12.70 10.31 -10.09
N GLY A 100 12.89 11.36 -10.89
CA GLY A 100 13.09 11.24 -12.34
C GLY A 100 11.87 10.65 -13.06
N VAL A 101 10.68 11.04 -12.64
CA VAL A 101 9.39 10.52 -13.15
C VAL A 101 8.51 11.64 -13.67
N ARG A 102 7.43 11.27 -14.35
CA ARG A 102 6.34 12.18 -14.68
C ARG A 102 5.05 11.59 -14.13
N VAL A 103 4.58 12.07 -12.98
CA VAL A 103 3.27 11.70 -12.45
C VAL A 103 2.20 12.04 -13.49
N THR A 104 1.33 11.07 -13.76
CA THR A 104 0.23 11.17 -14.74
C THR A 104 -1.13 11.14 -14.05
N VAL A 105 -1.22 10.43 -12.93
CA VAL A 105 -2.44 10.28 -12.14
C VAL A 105 -2.14 10.45 -10.66
N VAL A 106 -3.03 11.11 -9.95
CA VAL A 106 -3.05 11.23 -8.49
C VAL A 106 -4.30 10.55 -7.97
N VAL A 107 -4.13 9.67 -6.98
CA VAL A 107 -5.23 9.04 -6.25
C VAL A 107 -5.29 9.68 -4.87
N THR A 108 -6.30 10.53 -4.67
CA THR A 108 -6.55 11.25 -3.43
C THR A 108 -7.51 10.46 -2.54
N MET A 109 -6.97 9.92 -1.43
CA MET A 109 -7.74 9.20 -0.40
C MET A 109 -8.01 10.07 0.85
N SER A 110 -7.75 11.37 0.77
CA SER A 110 -8.14 12.33 1.81
C SER A 110 -9.57 12.80 1.58
N ASP A 111 -10.32 12.96 2.67
CA ASP A 111 -11.67 13.54 2.65
C ASP A 111 -11.60 15.07 2.65
N ASP A 112 -12.65 15.74 2.17
CA ASP A 112 -12.70 17.20 1.96
C ASP A 112 -12.73 18.00 3.28
N GLU A 113 -12.91 17.33 4.43
CA GLU A 113 -12.94 17.97 5.75
C GLU A 113 -11.58 18.53 6.23
N TRP A 114 -10.52 18.39 5.41
CA TRP A 114 -9.17 18.86 5.74
C TRP A 114 -8.65 20.01 4.89
N LYS A 115 -9.54 20.85 4.32
CA LYS A 115 -9.20 22.17 3.74
C LYS A 115 -8.33 23.10 4.63
N ARG A 116 -8.00 22.70 5.87
CA ARG A 116 -7.19 23.47 6.81
C ARG A 116 -5.73 23.03 6.91
N TRP A 117 -5.35 21.81 6.55
CA TRP A 117 -4.04 21.25 6.94
C TRP A 117 -3.16 20.91 5.73
N GLY A 118 -2.91 21.91 4.88
CA GLY A 118 -1.89 21.88 3.83
C GLY A 118 -2.28 21.28 2.48
N GLU A 119 -3.54 20.91 2.27
CA GLU A 119 -4.07 20.68 0.92
C GLU A 119 -4.22 22.03 0.20
N ARG A 120 -3.85 22.12 -1.08
CA ARG A 120 -4.02 23.37 -1.83
C ARG A 120 -5.50 23.62 -2.13
N SER A 121 -5.91 24.88 -2.05
CA SER A 121 -7.27 25.28 -2.41
C SER A 121 -7.58 25.16 -3.91
N ASP A 122 -6.55 25.11 -4.75
CA ASP A 122 -6.61 25.13 -6.21
C ASP A 122 -6.28 23.78 -6.87
N TYR A 123 -6.42 22.66 -6.14
CA TYR A 123 -5.98 21.34 -6.61
C TYR A 123 -6.44 20.93 -8.02
N GLU A 124 -7.70 21.22 -8.36
CA GLU A 124 -8.21 20.91 -9.69
C GLU A 124 -7.47 21.69 -10.79
N GLU A 125 -7.25 22.99 -10.58
CA GLU A 125 -6.51 23.84 -11.51
C GLU A 125 -5.02 23.47 -11.56
N TYR A 126 -4.42 23.22 -10.39
CA TYR A 126 -3.02 22.77 -10.26
C TYR A 126 -2.76 21.50 -11.07
N TYR A 127 -3.53 20.42 -10.84
CA TYR A 127 -3.33 19.17 -11.59
C TYR A 127 -3.68 19.31 -13.06
N LYS A 128 -4.72 20.07 -13.41
CA LYS A 128 -5.07 20.35 -14.80
C LYS A 128 -3.92 21.06 -15.54
N SER A 129 -3.28 22.04 -14.91
CA SER A 129 -2.13 22.77 -15.49
C SER A 129 -0.93 21.86 -15.77
N LEU A 130 -0.79 20.78 -15.00
CA LEU A 130 0.28 19.79 -15.16
C LEU A 130 -0.12 18.63 -16.10
N GLY A 131 -1.36 18.60 -16.58
CA GLY A 131 -1.91 17.48 -17.34
C GLY A 131 -2.01 16.19 -16.50
N VAL A 132 -2.22 16.32 -15.20
CA VAL A 132 -2.36 15.22 -14.24
C VAL A 132 -3.83 14.97 -13.95
N VAL A 133 -4.27 13.72 -14.03
CA VAL A 133 -5.63 13.33 -13.65
C VAL A 133 -5.70 13.14 -12.14
N ASN A 134 -6.64 13.78 -11.46
CA ASN A 134 -6.87 13.57 -10.03
C ASN A 134 -8.17 12.78 -9.78
N LEU A 135 -8.03 11.60 -9.18
CA LEU A 135 -9.14 10.75 -8.77
C LEU A 135 -9.32 10.85 -7.25
N ARG A 136 -10.47 11.36 -6.79
CA ARG A 136 -10.76 11.58 -5.36
C ARG A 136 -11.79 10.58 -4.84
N TYR A 137 -11.53 9.99 -3.67
CA TYR A 137 -12.41 8.97 -3.06
C TYR A 137 -12.75 9.23 -1.60
N GLY A 138 -12.02 10.13 -0.93
CA GLY A 138 -12.25 10.46 0.47
C GLY A 138 -12.15 9.28 1.42
N GLY A 139 -12.88 9.40 2.53
CA GLY A 139 -13.02 8.34 3.51
C GLY A 139 -12.34 8.65 4.83
N TRP A 140 -13.05 8.29 5.89
CA TRP A 140 -12.64 8.53 7.26
C TRP A 140 -11.73 7.47 7.81
N ASP A 141 -10.59 7.92 8.31
CA ASP A 141 -9.59 7.08 8.97
C ASP A 141 -9.86 7.00 10.48
N LYS A 142 -10.71 6.06 10.91
CA LYS A 142 -11.13 5.90 12.31
C LYS A 142 -10.35 4.78 13.01
N ILE A 143 -10.06 4.95 14.29
CA ILE A 143 -9.62 3.85 15.14
C ILE A 143 -10.87 3.12 15.62
N LEU A 144 -11.01 1.85 15.24
CA LEU A 144 -12.17 1.03 15.54
C LEU A 144 -11.73 -0.29 16.19
N ARG A 145 -12.53 -0.77 17.13
CA ARG A 145 -12.38 -2.11 17.71
C ARG A 145 -13.23 -3.10 16.90
N PRO A 146 -12.86 -4.40 16.84
CA PRO A 146 -13.68 -5.42 16.19
C PRO A 146 -15.14 -5.38 16.65
N GLY A 147 -16.06 -5.47 15.69
CA GLY A 147 -17.50 -5.29 15.86
C GLY A 147 -18.15 -4.77 14.59
N GLU A 148 -19.45 -4.48 14.64
CA GLU A 148 -20.25 -4.13 13.47
C GLU A 148 -19.71 -2.91 12.69
N GLU A 149 -19.36 -1.81 13.38
CA GLU A 149 -18.80 -0.62 12.71
C GLU A 149 -17.44 -0.93 12.05
N TYR A 150 -16.64 -1.82 12.65
CA TYR A 150 -15.35 -2.23 12.10
C TYR A 150 -15.51 -3.04 10.82
N ASP A 151 -16.44 -3.99 10.80
CA ASP A 151 -16.73 -4.79 9.61
C ASP A 151 -17.37 -3.96 8.50
N ALA A 152 -18.29 -3.04 8.85
CA ALA A 152 -18.83 -2.07 7.91
C ALA A 152 -17.71 -1.20 7.31
N LYS A 153 -16.75 -0.75 8.13
CA LYS A 153 -15.62 0.05 7.67
C LYS A 153 -14.68 -0.71 6.75
N LYS A 154 -14.44 -1.98 7.05
CA LYS A 154 -13.67 -2.89 6.20
C LYS A 154 -14.35 -3.05 4.83
N ALA A 155 -15.65 -3.32 4.81
CA ALA A 155 -16.43 -3.45 3.58
C ALA A 155 -16.43 -2.15 2.74
N GLU A 156 -16.63 -0.99 3.39
CA GLU A 156 -16.57 0.33 2.76
C GLU A 156 -15.24 0.54 2.01
N TYR A 157 -14.10 0.22 2.65
CA TYR A 157 -12.80 0.38 2.00
C TYR A 157 -12.55 -0.64 0.89
N LYS A 158 -13.03 -1.88 1.02
CA LYS A 158 -12.95 -2.88 -0.06
C LYS A 158 -13.68 -2.39 -1.32
N GLU A 159 -14.89 -1.86 -1.16
CA GLU A 159 -15.65 -1.28 -2.28
C GLU A 159 -14.90 -0.07 -2.88
N ARG A 160 -14.37 0.80 -2.02
CA ARG A 160 -13.60 1.98 -2.46
C ARG A 160 -12.36 1.57 -3.26
N TRP A 161 -11.62 0.53 -2.83
CA TRP A 161 -10.46 0.03 -3.57
C TRP A 161 -10.83 -0.53 -4.95
N GLN A 162 -11.95 -1.25 -5.05
CA GLN A 162 -12.45 -1.71 -6.33
C GLN A 162 -12.79 -0.53 -7.25
N LYS A 163 -13.42 0.52 -6.72
CA LYS A 163 -13.69 1.75 -7.47
C LYS A 163 -12.40 2.42 -7.93
N VAL A 164 -11.40 2.55 -7.05
CA VAL A 164 -10.05 3.05 -7.40
C VAL A 164 -9.47 2.29 -8.58
N CYS A 165 -9.50 0.96 -8.55
CA CYS A 165 -8.97 0.15 -9.63
C CYS A 165 -9.74 0.36 -10.95
N ARG A 166 -11.07 0.36 -10.92
CA ARG A 166 -11.91 0.58 -12.11
C ARG A 166 -11.62 1.93 -12.77
N ASP A 167 -11.56 3.00 -11.98
CA ASP A 167 -11.35 4.34 -12.52
C ASP A 167 -9.91 4.49 -13.03
N LEU A 168 -8.91 3.89 -12.35
CA LEU A 168 -7.53 3.86 -12.84
C LEU A 168 -7.38 3.09 -14.15
N ASP A 169 -8.13 2.00 -14.33
CA ASP A 169 -8.16 1.26 -15.60
C ASP A 169 -8.72 2.15 -16.72
N ALA A 170 -9.74 2.95 -16.43
CA ALA A 170 -10.40 3.85 -17.37
C ALA A 170 -9.59 5.11 -17.74
N VAL A 171 -8.60 5.51 -16.93
CA VAL A 171 -7.73 6.64 -17.29
C VAL A 171 -6.87 6.24 -18.49
N GLU A 172 -6.99 6.98 -19.59
CA GLU A 172 -6.08 6.83 -20.73
C GLU A 172 -4.75 7.54 -20.46
N ALA A 173 -3.64 6.87 -20.73
CA ALA A 173 -2.31 7.47 -20.66
C ALA A 173 -1.42 6.92 -21.77
N PRO A 174 -0.68 7.77 -22.49
CA PRO A 174 0.30 7.30 -23.46
C PRO A 174 1.48 6.65 -22.72
N GLY A 175 1.61 5.32 -22.84
CA GLY A 175 2.70 4.56 -22.23
C GLY A 175 2.45 4.17 -20.77
N GLN A 176 3.50 4.24 -19.94
CA GLN A 176 3.47 3.84 -18.54
C GLN A 176 2.70 4.87 -17.68
N LYS A 177 1.71 4.42 -16.91
CA LYS A 177 0.98 5.24 -15.92
C LYS A 177 1.82 5.40 -14.66
N THR A 178 2.33 6.60 -14.40
CA THR A 178 2.90 6.93 -13.08
C THR A 178 1.80 7.47 -12.18
N ILE A 179 1.51 6.75 -11.10
CA ILE A 179 0.36 6.99 -10.22
C ILE A 179 0.87 7.33 -8.81
N LEU A 180 0.53 8.51 -8.32
CA LEU A 180 0.79 8.90 -6.93
C LEU A 180 -0.43 8.65 -6.06
N PHE A 181 -0.34 7.69 -5.14
CA PHE A 181 -1.31 7.50 -4.08
C PHE A 181 -0.98 8.39 -2.90
N HIS A 182 -1.94 9.16 -2.41
CA HIS A 182 -1.75 9.92 -1.18
C HIS A 182 -3.02 10.02 -0.34
N CYS A 183 -2.80 10.24 0.95
CA CYS A 183 -3.82 10.73 1.88
C CYS A 183 -3.17 11.88 2.66
N PHE A 184 -3.55 12.10 3.91
CA PHE A 184 -2.90 13.13 4.72
C PHE A 184 -1.40 12.82 4.93
N ALA A 185 -1.07 11.73 5.61
CA ALA A 185 0.32 11.38 5.95
C ALA A 185 0.94 10.30 5.05
N GLY A 186 0.18 9.73 4.11
CA GLY A 186 0.67 8.62 3.30
C GLY A 186 0.82 7.30 4.06
N LEU A 187 0.04 7.08 5.13
CA LEU A 187 0.23 5.94 6.05
C LEU A 187 -0.90 4.91 6.06
N ASN A 188 -2.16 5.34 6.03
CA ASN A 188 -3.29 4.43 6.24
C ASN A 188 -4.09 4.21 4.95
N ARG A 189 -4.89 5.21 4.59
CA ARG A 189 -5.86 5.12 3.49
C ARG A 189 -5.17 4.91 2.13
N SER A 190 -4.22 5.75 1.78
CA SER A 190 -3.51 5.66 0.50
C SER A 190 -2.63 4.43 0.39
N THR A 191 -1.94 4.06 1.47
CA THR A 191 -1.17 2.81 1.52
C THR A 191 -2.06 1.61 1.29
N SER A 192 -3.24 1.57 1.92
CA SER A 192 -4.19 0.46 1.72
C SER A 192 -4.72 0.41 0.28
N ALA A 193 -5.02 1.56 -0.33
CA ALA A 193 -5.46 1.61 -1.72
C ALA A 193 -4.36 1.17 -2.70
N LEU A 194 -3.11 1.56 -2.46
CA LEU A 194 -1.96 1.13 -3.25
C LEU A 194 -1.75 -0.39 -3.12
N CYS A 195 -1.75 -0.93 -1.90
CA CYS A 195 -1.66 -2.38 -1.67
C CYS A 195 -2.82 -3.12 -2.35
N ALA A 196 -4.05 -2.63 -2.21
CA ALA A 196 -5.22 -3.24 -2.86
C ALA A 196 -5.12 -3.20 -4.39
N PHE A 197 -4.57 -2.12 -4.96
CA PHE A 197 -4.30 -2.05 -6.41
C PHE A 197 -3.28 -3.11 -6.84
N MET A 198 -2.20 -3.31 -6.07
CA MET A 198 -1.23 -4.38 -6.35
C MET A 198 -1.89 -5.76 -6.27
N ILE A 199 -2.76 -6.00 -5.30
CA ILE A 199 -3.49 -7.28 -5.21
C ILE A 199 -4.41 -7.47 -6.43
N LEU A 200 -5.31 -6.51 -6.67
CA LEU A 200 -6.37 -6.61 -7.67
C LEU A 200 -5.92 -6.49 -9.13
N ARG A 201 -4.74 -5.92 -9.39
CA ARG A 201 -4.25 -5.65 -10.75
C ARG A 201 -2.87 -6.23 -11.05
N LYS A 202 -2.13 -6.66 -10.03
CA LYS A 202 -0.81 -7.26 -10.19
C LYS A 202 -0.75 -8.70 -9.72
N GLY A 203 -1.83 -9.22 -9.13
CA GLY A 203 -1.89 -10.60 -8.66
C GLY A 203 -0.95 -10.87 -7.50
N LEU A 204 -0.59 -9.84 -6.74
CA LEU A 204 0.20 -9.99 -5.52
C LEU A 204 -0.71 -10.44 -4.37
N SER A 205 -0.20 -11.29 -3.51
CA SER A 205 -0.82 -11.55 -2.21
C SER A 205 -0.78 -10.30 -1.32
N ALA A 206 -1.60 -10.27 -0.28
CA ALA A 206 -1.57 -9.19 0.72
C ALA A 206 -0.20 -9.06 1.38
N GLU A 207 0.46 -10.19 1.67
CA GLU A 207 1.81 -10.25 2.24
C GLU A 207 2.85 -9.62 1.31
N GLU A 208 2.84 -9.99 0.02
CA GLU A 208 3.76 -9.43 -0.96
C GLU A 208 3.55 -7.93 -1.14
N ALA A 209 2.28 -7.49 -1.21
CA ALA A 209 1.94 -6.08 -1.34
C ALA A 209 2.46 -5.25 -0.15
N VAL A 210 2.32 -5.75 1.08
CA VAL A 210 2.82 -5.08 2.28
C VAL A 210 4.35 -5.16 2.39
N GLU A 211 4.94 -6.27 1.96
CA GLU A 211 6.39 -6.44 1.94
C GLU A 211 7.07 -5.39 1.04
N ARG A 212 6.46 -5.03 -0.10
CA ARG A 212 6.95 -3.91 -0.93
C ARG A 212 6.97 -2.59 -0.17
N MET A 213 5.97 -2.34 0.67
CA MET A 213 5.90 -1.13 1.50
C MET A 213 7.03 -1.10 2.54
N ILE A 214 7.22 -2.22 3.22
CA ILE A 214 8.26 -2.37 4.25
C ILE A 214 9.64 -2.10 3.64
N ARG A 215 9.97 -2.71 2.50
CA ARG A 215 11.29 -2.57 1.86
C ARG A 215 11.66 -1.13 1.49
N VAL A 216 10.67 -0.31 1.14
CA VAL A 216 10.92 1.06 0.68
C VAL A 216 10.79 2.07 1.83
N ARG A 217 9.89 1.82 2.78
CA ARG A 217 9.50 2.81 3.79
C ARG A 217 9.14 2.13 5.13
N ALA A 218 10.08 1.34 5.66
CA ALA A 218 9.97 0.59 6.92
C ALA A 218 9.83 1.49 8.17
N GLY A 219 10.27 2.75 8.09
CA GLY A 219 10.30 3.65 9.25
C GLY A 219 8.94 4.15 9.72
N GLN A 220 7.85 3.77 9.06
CA GLN A 220 6.52 4.29 9.32
C GLN A 220 5.62 3.30 10.05
N TRP A 221 4.70 3.83 10.85
CA TRP A 221 3.77 3.04 11.63
C TRP A 221 2.43 2.84 10.89
N TYR A 222 2.44 1.98 9.88
CA TYR A 222 1.26 1.68 9.06
C TYR A 222 0.13 1.06 9.89
N TRP A 223 -1.10 1.54 9.68
CA TRP A 223 -2.36 0.99 10.19
C TRP A 223 -2.39 0.70 11.70
N ARG A 224 -1.64 1.48 12.49
CA ARG A 224 -1.70 1.37 13.95
C ARG A 224 -3.15 1.54 14.42
N ASP A 225 -3.63 0.53 15.14
CA ASP A 225 -4.99 0.44 15.68
C ASP A 225 -6.11 0.49 14.63
N ARG A 226 -5.80 0.13 13.36
CA ARG A 226 -6.72 0.12 12.21
C ARG A 226 -6.65 -1.19 11.46
N GLN A 227 -6.82 -2.28 12.19
CA GLN A 227 -6.58 -3.64 11.68
C GLN A 227 -7.52 -4.01 10.52
N TYR A 228 -8.66 -3.32 10.38
CA TYR A 228 -9.62 -3.55 9.29
C TYR A 228 -9.00 -3.31 7.92
N PHE A 229 -7.96 -2.48 7.80
CA PHE A 229 -7.23 -2.33 6.54
C PHE A 229 -6.46 -3.60 6.18
N ILE A 230 -5.73 -4.17 7.13
CA ILE A 230 -4.92 -5.38 6.90
C ILE A 230 -5.85 -6.57 6.64
N GLU A 231 -6.88 -6.75 7.46
CA GLU A 231 -7.86 -7.82 7.27
C GLU A 231 -8.61 -7.66 5.95
N GLY A 232 -9.00 -6.43 5.58
CA GLY A 232 -9.60 -6.16 4.28
C GLY A 232 -8.69 -6.53 3.12
N LEU A 233 -7.39 -6.23 3.20
CA LEU A 233 -6.41 -6.61 2.16
C LEU A 233 -6.26 -8.13 2.04
N VAL A 234 -6.20 -8.85 3.16
CA VAL A 234 -6.14 -10.32 3.16
C VAL A 234 -7.40 -10.91 2.55
N GLU A 235 -8.59 -10.46 2.96
CA GLU A 235 -9.85 -10.92 2.35
C GLU A 235 -9.94 -10.58 0.85
N THR A 236 -9.36 -9.45 0.42
CA THR A 236 -9.28 -9.09 -1.00
C THR A 236 -8.33 -10.02 -1.76
N SER A 237 -7.20 -10.43 -1.16
CA SER A 237 -6.27 -11.42 -1.72
C SER A 237 -6.96 -12.78 -1.90
N GLU A 238 -7.66 -13.25 -0.88
CA GLU A 238 -8.36 -14.55 -0.91
C GLU A 238 -9.46 -14.59 -1.97
N ALA A 239 -10.20 -13.49 -2.15
CA ALA A 239 -11.20 -13.37 -3.20
C ALA A 239 -10.61 -13.43 -4.63
N GLN A 240 -9.29 -13.33 -4.79
CA GLN A 240 -8.57 -13.56 -6.06
C GLN A 240 -7.95 -14.95 -6.17
N GLY A 241 -8.07 -15.79 -5.13
CA GLY A 241 -7.39 -17.09 -5.05
C GLY A 241 -5.91 -16.98 -4.69
N LEU A 242 -5.52 -15.92 -3.95
CA LEU A 242 -4.13 -15.57 -3.58
C LEU A 242 -3.88 -15.56 -2.05
#